data_AF-A0A0G0PV14-F1
#
_entry.id   AF-A0A0G0PV14-F1
#
_cell.length_a   1.000
_cell.length_b   1.000
_cell.length_c   1.000
_cell.angle_alpha   90.00
_cell.angle_beta   90.00
_cell.angle_gamma   90.00
#
_symmetry.space_group_name_H-M   'P 1'
#
loop_
_entity.id
_entity.type
_entity.pdbx_description
1 polymer ?
#
loop_
_entity_poly.entity_id
_entity_poly.type
_entity_poly.pdbx_seq_one_letter_code
_entity_poly.pdbx_strand_id
1 'polypeptide(L)' 'MINVRYDHATKRRDERGFLVDFLKGDELSPRYQRLGQIYFVTFDTPRVVRGNHYHKTKNEWFVVVLGKVKS' A
#
# COMPACT_ATOMS: atom_id res chain seq x y z
N MET A 1 4.44 -8.87 18.35
CA MET A 1 4.73 -9.41 17.00
C MET A 1 3.89 -8.62 16.00
N ILE A 2 4.50 -7.95 15.02
CA ILE A 2 3.75 -7.23 13.98
C ILE A 2 3.30 -8.24 12.94
N ASN A 3 2.01 -8.26 12.61
CA ASN A 3 1.47 -9.12 11.57
C ASN A 3 1.59 -8.39 10.23
N VAL A 4 2.49 -8.86 9.36
CA VAL A 4 2.66 -8.32 8.00
C VAL A 4 2.04 -9.30 7.02
N ARG A 5 1.19 -8.79 6.13
CA ARG A 5 0.60 -9.55 5.03
C ARG A 5 1.07 -8.97 3.71
N TYR A 6 1.44 -9.85 2.79
CA TYR A 6 1.81 -9.51 1.42
C TYR A 6 0.71 -9.96 0.48
N ASP A 7 0.34 -9.09 -0.45
CA ASP A 7 -0.62 -9.39 -1.49
C ASP A 7 -0.20 -8.69 -2.81
N HIS A 8 -0.79 -9.13 -3.92
CA HIS A 8 -0.54 -8.59 -5.24
C HIS A 8 -1.77 -7.83 -5.73
N ALA A 9 -1.59 -6.53 -6.00
CA ALA A 9 -2.65 -5.72 -6.60
C ALA A 9 -3.05 -6.29 -7.96
N THR A 10 -4.36 -6.39 -8.20
CA THR A 10 -4.90 -6.86 -9.48
C THR A 10 -4.65 -5.80 -10.55
N LYS A 11 -3.94 -6.18 -11.62
CA LYS A 11 -3.60 -5.30 -12.74
C LYS A 11 -4.39 -5.69 -13.99
N ARG A 12 -5.08 -4.73 -14.59
CA ARG A 12 -5.78 -4.89 -15.87
C ARG A 12 -5.10 -3.97 -16.89
N ARG A 13 -4.67 -4.52 -18.02
CA ARG A 13 -3.91 -3.80 -19.06
C ARG A 13 -4.76 -3.59 -20.31
N ASP A 14 -4.70 -2.39 -20.87
CA ASP A 14 -5.18 -2.07 -22.21
C ASP A 14 -4.13 -1.24 -22.98
N GLU A 15 -4.50 -0.70 -24.14
CA GLU A 15 -3.65 0.13 -24.99
C GLU A 15 -3.23 1.47 -24.35
N ARG A 16 -3.94 1.95 -23.32
CA ARG A 16 -3.70 3.23 -22.63
C ARG A 16 -2.80 3.06 -21.41
N GLY A 17 -2.76 1.86 -20.83
CA GLY A 17 -1.90 1.56 -19.70
C GLY A 17 -2.46 0.47 -18.78
N PHE A 18 -2.34 0.70 -17.47
CA PHE A 18 -2.80 -0.23 -16.43
C PHE A 18 -3.84 0.43 -15.53
N LEU A 19 -4.93 -0.28 -15.27
CA LEU A 19 -5.83 -0.05 -14.15
C LEU A 19 -5.44 -1.01 -13.02
N VAL A 20 -5.28 -0.48 -11.80
CA VAL A 20 -4.86 -1.24 -10.62
C VAL A 20 -5.81 -1.00 -9.47
N ASP A 21 -6.42 -2.06 -8.95
CA ASP A 21 -7.21 -1.98 -7.71
C ASP A 21 -6.25 -2.01 -6.53
N PHE A 22 -6.21 -0.95 -5.73
CA PHE A 22 -5.34 -0.88 -4.55
C PHE A 22 -6.00 -1.46 -3.30
N LEU A 23 -7.18 -0.95 -2.92
CA LEU A 23 -7.88 -1.36 -1.72
C LEU A 23 -9.38 -1.28 -1.96
N LYS A 24 -10.10 -2.39 -1.74
CA LYS A 24 -11.56 -2.40 -1.78
C LYS A 24 -12.13 -2.62 -0.38
N GLY A 25 -13.18 -1.88 -0.04
CA GLY A 25 -13.75 -1.92 1.31
C GLY A 25 -14.37 -3.27 1.69
N ASP A 26 -14.87 -4.01 0.72
CA ASP A 26 -15.44 -5.37 0.89
C ASP A 26 -14.37 -6.44 1.18
N GLU A 27 -13.14 -6.23 0.72
CA GLU A 27 -11.97 -7.06 1.04
C GLU A 27 -11.42 -6.77 2.46
N LEU A 28 -11.87 -5.68 3.10
CA LEU A 28 -11.47 -5.30 4.45
C LEU A 28 -12.41 -5.87 5.51
N SER A 29 -11.83 -6.33 6.62
CA SER A 29 -12.60 -6.64 7.83
C SER A 29 -13.47 -5.43 8.23
N PRO A 30 -14.69 -5.63 8.75
CA PRO A 30 -15.60 -4.53 9.11
C PRO A 30 -14.97 -3.43 9.98
N ARG A 31 -14.02 -3.81 10.85
CA ARG A 31 -13.28 -2.87 11.71
C ARG A 31 -12.35 -1.89 10.96
N TYR A 32 -12.10 -2.12 9.67
CA TYR A 32 -11.18 -1.35 8.82
C TYR A 32 -11.86 -0.65 7.64
N GLN A 33 -13.19 -0.75 7.52
CA GLN A 33 -13.93 -0.18 6.38
C GLN A 33 -14.02 1.36 6.40
N ARG A 34 -13.70 1.99 7.53
CA ARG A 34 -13.60 3.45 7.60
C ARG A 34 -12.24 3.92 7.07
N LEU A 35 -12.25 4.45 5.84
CA LEU A 35 -11.09 5.12 5.28
C LEU A 35 -10.69 6.34 6.12
N GLY A 36 -9.40 6.46 6.41
CA GLY A 36 -8.83 7.62 7.08
C GLY A 36 -8.13 8.54 6.09
N GLN A 37 -6.87 8.24 5.78
CA GLN A 37 -5.99 9.10 5.00
C GLN A 37 -5.34 8.31 3.86
N ILE A 38 -5.20 8.96 2.71
CA ILE A 38 -4.38 8.50 1.59
C ILE A 38 -3.21 9.47 1.46
N TYR A 39 -2.00 8.95 1.31
CA TYR A 39 -0.79 9.74 1.11
C TYR A 39 0.19 9.00 0.20
N PHE A 40 1.10 9.75 -0.42
CA PHE A 40 2.17 9.22 -1.27
C PHE A 40 3.52 9.38 -0.59
N VAL A 41 4.39 8.40 -0.81
CA VAL A 41 5.79 8.45 -0.41
C VAL A 41 6.63 8.27 -1.67
N THR A 42 7.48 9.25 -1.94
CA THR A 42 8.44 9.23 -3.05
C THR A 42 9.86 9.18 -2.51
N PHE A 43 10.77 8.65 -3.33
CA PHE A 43 12.19 8.60 -3.06
C PHE A 43 12.93 9.17 -4.27
N ASP A 44 13.73 10.21 -4.05
CA ASP A 44 14.47 10.86 -5.14
C ASP A 44 15.75 10.10 -5.51
N THR A 45 16.24 9.24 -4.61
CA THR A 45 17.46 8.47 -4.81
C THR A 45 17.33 7.02 -4.33
N PRO A 46 18.06 6.07 -4.93
CA PRO A 46 18.11 4.68 -4.46
C PRO A 46 18.69 4.57 -3.04
N ARG A 47 18.34 3.48 -2.35
CA ARG A 47 18.86 3.11 -1.01
C ARG A 47 18.41 4.03 0.14
N VAL A 48 17.44 4.92 -0.08
CA VAL A 48 16.78 5.67 0.99
C VAL A 48 15.83 4.75 1.75
N VAL A 49 15.85 4.85 3.08
CA VAL A 49 14.98 4.07 3.98
C VAL A 49 14.02 5.00 4.69
N ARG A 50 12.73 4.62 4.71
CA ARG A 50 11.71 5.17 5.62
C ARG A 50 11.10 4.00 6.36
N GLY A 51 11.20 3.99 7.69
CA GLY A 51 10.75 2.85 8.48
C GLY A 51 11.00 3.00 9.96
N ASN A 52 10.85 1.90 10.68
CA ASN A 52 10.92 1.83 12.15
C ASN A 52 9.90 2.73 12.87
N HIS A 53 8.78 3.04 12.21
CA HIS A 53 7.66 3.77 12.78
C HIS A 53 6.48 2.81 12.93
N TYR A 54 5.75 2.90 14.04
CA TYR A 54 4.53 2.16 14.25
C TYR A 54 3.47 3.04 14.92
N HIS A 55 2.22 2.72 14.67
CA HIS A 55 1.08 3.40 15.27
C HIS A 55 0.26 2.40 16.11
N LYS A 56 -0.20 2.85 17.28
CA LYS A 56 -1.09 2.04 18.14
C LYS A 56 -2.55 2.08 17.67
N THR A 57 -2.92 3.10 16.91
CA THR A 57 -4.31 3.41 16.55
C THR A 57 -4.57 3.38 15.04
N LYS A 58 -3.52 3.18 14.23
CA LYS A 58 -3.63 3.18 12.76
C LYS A 58 -3.21 1.83 12.22
N ASN A 59 -3.93 1.38 11.21
CA ASN A 59 -3.53 0.27 10.35
C ASN A 59 -3.20 0.90 9.00
N GLU A 60 -2.10 0.49 8.39
CA GLU A 60 -1.62 1.07 7.14
C GLU A 60 -1.47 -0.02 6.09
N TRP A 61 -1.90 0.31 4.88
CA TRP A 61 -1.73 -0.53 3.69
C TRP A 61 -0.83 0.23 2.73
N PHE A 62 0.14 -0.48 2.16
CA PHE A 62 1.11 0.07 1.24
C PHE A 62 1.06 -0.68 -0.08
N VAL A 63 1.20 0.06 -1.18
CA VAL A 63 1.38 -0.51 -2.51
C VAL A 63 2.51 0.22 -3.21
N VAL A 64 3.36 -0.54 -3.90
CA VAL A 64 4.40 0.02 -4.75
C VAL A 64 3.82 0.23 -6.15
N VAL A 65 3.52 1.49 -6.49
CA VAL A 65 2.95 1.85 -7.80
C VAL A 65 4.00 1.95 -8.91
N LEU A 66 5.24 2.29 -8.55
CA LEU A 66 6.36 2.44 -9.48
C LEU A 66 7.68 2.05 -8.80
N GLY A 67 8.56 1.38 -9.54
CA GLY A 67 9.89 0.98 -9.06
C GLY A 67 9.89 -0.29 -8.21
N LYS A 68 10.87 -0.42 -7.31
CA LYS A 68 11.06 -1.57 -6.43
C LYS A 68 11.46 -1.10 -5.04
N VAL A 69 10.86 -1.70 -4.02
CA VAL A 69 11.14 -1.42 -2.60
C VAL A 69 11.34 -2.74 -1.88
N LYS A 70 12.17 -2.74 -0.84
CA LYS A 70 12.35 -3.88 0.07
C LYS A 70 11.70 -3.55 1.40
N SER A 71 10.75 -4.38 1.83
CA SER A 71 10.13 -4.34 3.16
C SER A 71 10.90 -5.19 4.15
#